data_AF-A0A8T4UBQ1-F1
#
_entry.id   AF-A0A8T4UBQ1-F1
#
_cell.length_a   1.000
_cell.length_b   1.000
_cell.length_c   1.000
_cell.angle_alpha   90.00
_cell.angle_beta   90.00
_cell.angle_gamma   90.00
#
_symmetry.space_group_name_H-M   'P 1'
#
loop_
_entity.id
_entity.type
_entity.pdbx_description
1 polymer ?
#
loop_
_entity_poly.entity_id
_entity_poly.type
_entity_poly.pdbx_seq_one_letter_code
_entity_poly.pdbx_strand_id
1 'polypeptide(L)'
;MQLKKIEVVVDKIIPLLLVILLFVIIAELLFKEEINNYIVYIDIFDMFLIIIFSVDLMFKYSRTRKMKFFFKRYWLEIIAIFPFFLIFRLYEGFALFFGNLWEFVLPSQKIIHEGLVVEKIVAEDSRMVKIIRPLMRIFKFGELKEKKKRKDFFRDLKKIEDEGIGITNSSIKLTKKRIITTKAITKKLEKNGIIITKKGFMFLKDFENKIEKKSMRLNNIKKILTRIKLKKFMNALMFYEKP
;
A
#
# COMPACT_ATOMS: atom_id res chain seq x y z
N MET A 1 29.26 49.66 6.19
CA MET A 1 30.32 48.86 6.86
C MET A 1 29.77 47.84 7.87
N GLN A 2 28.62 48.10 8.51
CA GLN A 2 28.05 47.20 9.55
C GLN A 2 27.46 45.88 9.01
N LEU A 3 26.89 45.86 7.79
CA LEU A 3 26.29 44.66 7.19
C LEU A 3 27.28 43.49 7.01
N LYS A 4 28.55 43.78 6.69
CA LYS A 4 29.59 42.74 6.51
C LYS A 4 29.92 42.00 7.81
N LYS A 5 29.80 42.64 8.98
CA LYS A 5 30.10 41.99 10.26
C LYS A 5 28.98 41.02 10.65
N ILE A 6 27.73 41.41 10.41
CA ILE A 6 26.56 40.57 10.65
C ILE A 6 26.62 39.33 9.76
N GLU A 7 26.98 39.51 8.49
CA GLU A 7 27.12 38.40 7.53
C GLU A 7 28.09 37.31 8.01
N VAL A 8 29.29 37.69 8.50
CA VAL A 8 30.29 36.73 8.99
C VAL A 8 29.81 35.97 10.23
N VAL A 9 29.03 36.62 11.09
CA VAL A 9 28.46 35.98 12.28
C VAL A 9 27.37 34.98 11.87
N VAL A 10 26.49 35.38 10.96
CA VAL A 10 25.43 34.52 10.42
C VAL A 10 26.01 33.29 9.72
N ASP A 11 27.03 33.47 8.87
CA ASP A 11 27.73 32.38 8.18
C ASP A 11 28.30 31.32 9.13
N LYS A 12 28.75 31.72 10.33
CA LYS A 12 29.25 30.79 11.35
C LYS A 12 28.13 30.12 12.16
N ILE A 13 27.01 30.81 12.36
CA ILE A 13 25.88 30.31 13.14
C ILE A 13 25.06 29.27 12.36
N ILE A 14 24.93 29.42 11.04
CA ILE A 14 24.14 28.51 10.19
C ILE A 14 24.53 27.03 10.35
N PRO A 15 25.80 26.61 10.21
CA PRO A 15 26.15 25.21 10.38
C PRO A 15 25.83 24.69 11.79
N LEU A 16 25.95 25.53 12.82
CA LEU A 16 25.54 25.19 14.18
C LEU A 16 24.02 24.97 14.26
N LEU A 17 23.22 25.88 13.69
CA LEU A 17 21.76 25.77 13.65
C LEU A 17 21.30 24.54 12.87
N LEU A 18 21.99 24.15 11.79
CA LEU A 18 21.68 22.93 11.05
C LEU A 18 21.91 21.67 11.89
N VAL A 19 22.96 21.65 12.71
CA VAL A 19 23.21 20.54 13.64
C VAL A 19 22.14 20.50 14.72
N ILE A 20 21.76 21.65 15.29
CA ILE A 20 20.68 21.73 16.28
C ILE A 20 19.36 21.25 15.68
N LEU A 21 19.01 21.71 14.48
CA LEU A 21 17.81 21.25 13.75
C LEU A 21 17.82 19.74 13.57
N LEU A 22 18.96 19.16 13.17
CA LEU A 22 19.10 17.71 13.02
C LEU A 22 18.84 16.98 14.34
N PHE A 23 19.35 17.49 15.47
CA PHE A 23 19.09 16.93 16.78
C PHE A 23 17.61 17.03 17.17
N VAL A 24 16.95 18.16 16.88
CA VAL A 24 15.51 18.31 17.13
C VAL A 24 14.71 17.28 16.34
N ILE A 25 15.01 17.11 15.04
CA ILE A 25 14.35 16.09 14.19
C ILE A 25 14.57 14.68 14.74
N ILE A 26 15.80 14.33 15.14
CA ILE A 26 16.09 13.01 15.72
C ILE A 26 15.35 12.81 17.04
N ALA A 27 15.32 13.83 17.90
CA ALA A 27 14.62 13.77 19.18
C ALA A 27 13.12 13.56 18.98
N GLU A 28 12.50 14.32 18.07
CA GLU A 28 11.08 14.20 17.72
C GLU A 28 10.73 12.80 17.19
N LEU A 29 11.61 12.20 16.38
CA LEU A 29 11.39 10.87 15.81
C LEU A 29 11.56 9.74 16.84
N LEU A 30 12.48 9.87 17.81
CA LEU A 30 12.79 8.81 18.76
C LEU A 30 11.96 8.88 20.05
N PHE A 31 11.58 10.07 20.51
CA PHE A 31 10.94 10.30 21.83
C PHE A 31 9.55 10.90 21.70
N LYS A 32 8.73 10.32 20.82
CA LYS A 32 7.42 10.86 20.47
C LYS A 32 6.46 10.99 21.66
N GLU A 33 6.56 10.09 22.65
CA GLU A 33 5.64 10.07 23.79
C GLU A 33 5.99 11.15 24.82
N GLU A 34 7.28 11.34 25.09
CA GLU A 34 7.81 12.32 26.06
C GLU A 34 7.72 13.76 25.53
N ILE A 35 7.81 13.92 24.21
CA ILE A 35 7.79 15.22 23.54
C ILE A 35 6.39 15.82 23.43
N ASN A 36 5.33 15.05 23.65
CA ASN A 36 3.95 15.54 23.52
C ASN A 36 3.66 16.79 24.35
N ASN A 37 4.30 16.94 25.52
CA ASN A 37 4.12 18.13 26.37
C ASN A 37 4.86 19.38 25.84
N TYR A 38 5.83 19.20 24.95
CA TYR A 38 6.69 20.25 24.41
C TYR A 38 6.44 20.58 22.94
N ILE A 39 5.44 19.95 22.29
CA ILE A 39 5.11 20.14 20.87
C ILE A 39 5.04 21.64 20.52
N VAL A 40 4.32 22.44 21.31
CA VAL A 40 4.15 23.88 21.02
C VAL A 40 5.48 24.63 21.03
N TYR A 41 6.39 24.29 21.95
CA TYR A 41 7.71 24.93 22.01
C TYR A 41 8.60 24.52 20.84
N ILE A 42 8.52 23.25 20.42
CA ILE A 42 9.23 22.74 19.26
C ILE A 42 8.71 23.41 17.99
N ASP A 43 7.39 23.53 17.83
CA ASP A 43 6.79 24.22 16.68
C ASP A 43 7.23 25.69 16.59
N ILE A 44 7.26 26.39 17.72
CA ILE A 44 7.76 27.78 17.79
C ILE A 44 9.24 27.84 17.43
N PHE A 45 10.03 26.90 17.93
CA PHE A 45 11.47 26.82 17.66
C PHE A 45 11.75 26.52 16.17
N ASP A 46 11.01 25.59 15.57
CA ASP A 46 11.10 25.28 14.14
C ASP A 46 10.70 26.47 13.28
N MET A 47 9.61 27.16 13.63
CA MET A 47 9.21 28.39 12.94
C MET A 47 10.30 29.47 13.04
N PHE A 48 10.94 29.61 14.21
CA PHE A 48 12.06 30.51 14.40
C PHE A 48 13.28 30.13 13.53
N LEU A 49 13.64 28.85 13.47
CA LEU A 49 14.71 28.36 12.60
C LEU A 49 14.41 28.60 11.12
N ILE A 50 13.17 28.35 10.68
CA ILE A 50 12.73 28.61 9.31
C ILE A 50 12.90 30.09 8.95
N ILE A 51 12.56 31.01 9.84
CA ILE A 51 12.75 32.46 9.61
C ILE A 51 14.23 32.79 9.44
N ILE A 52 15.10 32.29 10.33
CA ILE A 52 16.55 32.54 10.24
C ILE A 52 17.11 32.00 8.93
N PHE A 53 16.82 30.75 8.60
CA PHE A 53 17.32 30.14 7.37
C PHE A 53 16.74 30.81 6.13
N SER A 54 15.47 31.24 6.15
CA SER A 54 14.86 31.98 5.02
C SER A 54 15.56 33.30 4.77
N VAL A 55 15.88 34.04 5.84
CA VAL A 55 16.62 35.31 5.75
C VAL A 55 18.03 35.09 5.21
N ASP A 56 18.75 34.08 5.70
CA ASP A 56 20.07 33.70 5.17
C ASP A 56 20.00 33.34 3.67
N LEU A 57 19.06 32.49 3.30
CA LEU A 57 18.85 32.08 1.92
C LEU A 57 18.54 33.28 1.01
N MET A 58 17.76 34.25 1.50
CA MET A 58 17.47 35.50 0.80
C MET A 58 18.74 36.34 0.57
N PHE A 59 19.65 36.43 1.54
CA PHE A 59 20.93 37.12 1.36
C PHE A 59 21.82 36.41 0.34
N LYS A 60 21.93 35.07 0.41
CA LYS A 60 22.69 34.27 -0.57
C LYS A 60 22.11 34.38 -1.98
N TYR A 61 20.79 34.47 -2.09
CA TYR A 61 20.11 34.67 -3.36
C TYR A 61 20.44 36.06 -3.95
N SER A 62 20.34 37.11 -3.13
CA SER A 62 20.68 38.48 -3.52
C SER A 62 22.11 38.61 -4.07
N ARG A 63 23.07 37.89 -3.47
CA ARG A 63 24.47 37.87 -3.94
C ARG A 63 24.66 37.12 -5.25
N THR A 64 23.96 36.00 -5.44
CA THR A 64 24.19 35.13 -6.61
C THR A 64 23.52 35.66 -7.89
N ARG A 65 22.38 36.34 -7.77
CA ARG A 65 21.53 36.92 -8.85
C ARG A 65 21.11 35.97 -9.99
N LYS A 66 21.69 34.77 -10.10
CA LYS A 66 21.38 33.75 -11.11
C LYS A 66 20.69 32.55 -10.46
N MET A 67 19.37 32.45 -10.66
CA MET A 67 18.52 31.37 -10.12
C MET A 67 19.09 29.96 -10.36
N LYS A 68 19.45 29.61 -11.60
CA LYS A 68 19.94 28.26 -11.93
C LYS A 68 21.20 27.85 -11.15
N PHE A 69 22.10 28.80 -10.89
CA PHE A 69 23.32 28.54 -10.14
C PHE A 69 23.04 28.48 -8.64
N PHE A 70 22.12 29.31 -8.16
CA PHE A 70 21.67 29.34 -6.78
C PHE A 70 21.11 27.98 -6.33
N PHE A 71 20.14 27.42 -7.07
CA PHE A 71 19.56 26.13 -6.74
C PHE A 71 20.58 24.99 -6.72
N LYS A 72 21.55 24.98 -7.63
CA LYS A 72 22.59 23.93 -7.65
C LYS A 72 23.55 24.04 -6.46
N ARG A 73 23.88 25.25 -6.03
CA ARG A 73 24.87 25.49 -4.97
C ARG A 73 24.27 25.35 -3.57
N TYR A 74 23.02 25.78 -3.38
CA TYR A 74 22.38 25.88 -2.07
C TYR A 74 21.21 24.88 -1.89
N TRP A 75 21.20 23.79 -2.65
CA TRP A 75 20.12 22.80 -2.63
C TRP A 75 19.87 22.20 -1.22
N LEU A 76 20.93 21.94 -0.45
CA LEU A 76 20.81 21.44 0.93
C LEU A 76 20.14 22.43 1.87
N GLU A 77 20.48 23.71 1.76
CA GLU A 77 19.90 24.79 2.59
C GLU A 77 18.42 25.00 2.24
N ILE A 78 18.09 24.91 0.95
CA ILE A 78 16.70 24.98 0.47
C ILE A 78 15.87 23.82 1.02
N ILE A 79 16.42 22.61 1.08
CA ILE A 79 15.74 21.45 1.67
C ILE A 79 15.56 21.64 3.18
N ALA A 80 16.54 22.23 3.87
CA ALA A 80 16.47 22.48 5.32
C ALA A 80 15.40 23.52 5.72
N ILE A 81 15.13 24.51 4.87
CA ILE A 81 14.05 25.49 5.09
C ILE A 81 12.68 24.88 4.84
N PHE A 82 12.62 23.78 4.08
CA PHE A 82 11.36 23.22 3.67
C PHE A 82 10.66 22.58 4.88
N PRO A 83 9.51 23.13 5.32
CA PRO A 83 8.78 22.52 6.41
C PRO A 83 8.29 21.13 5.98
N PHE A 84 8.85 20.08 6.57
CA PHE A 84 8.50 18.70 6.21
C PHE A 84 6.99 18.44 6.35
N PHE A 85 6.33 19.10 7.29
CA PHE A 85 4.87 19.01 7.44
C PHE A 85 4.10 19.42 6.17
N LEU A 86 4.62 20.39 5.39
CA LEU A 86 4.00 20.80 4.13
C LEU A 86 4.14 19.72 3.06
N ILE A 87 5.24 18.96 3.05
CA ILE A 87 5.40 17.80 2.15
C ILE A 87 4.40 16.72 2.54
N PHE A 88 4.25 16.41 3.84
CA PHE A 88 3.25 15.44 4.30
C PHE A 88 1.82 15.90 4.02
N ARG A 89 1.50 17.18 4.25
CA ARG A 89 0.17 17.75 3.95
C ARG A 89 -0.12 17.78 2.45
N LEU A 90 0.87 18.13 1.62
CA LEU A 90 0.76 18.03 0.17
C LEU A 90 0.61 16.57 -0.25
N TYR A 91 1.38 15.66 0.34
CA TYR A 91 1.27 14.23 0.08
C TYR A 91 -0.11 13.70 0.45
N GLU A 92 -0.68 14.06 1.60
CA GLU A 92 -2.05 13.70 1.99
C GLU A 92 -3.09 14.32 1.04
N GLY A 93 -2.95 15.60 0.71
CA GLY A 93 -3.84 16.27 -0.24
C GLY A 93 -3.77 15.63 -1.64
N PHE A 94 -2.58 15.31 -2.12
CA PHE A 94 -2.36 14.56 -3.35
C PHE A 94 -2.84 13.12 -3.21
N ALA A 95 -2.65 12.44 -2.09
CA ALA A 95 -3.11 11.08 -1.87
C ALA A 95 -4.63 11.00 -1.73
N LEU A 96 -5.31 12.09 -1.36
CA LEU A 96 -6.77 12.21 -1.40
C LEU A 96 -7.24 12.52 -2.83
N PHE A 97 -6.57 13.45 -3.52
CA PHE A 97 -6.88 13.83 -4.91
C PHE A 97 -6.63 12.69 -5.91
N PHE A 98 -5.48 12.04 -5.79
CA PHE A 98 -5.10 10.80 -6.46
C PHE A 98 -5.58 9.56 -5.70
N GLY A 99 -6.28 9.69 -4.56
CA GLY A 99 -6.84 8.57 -3.79
C GLY A 99 -7.82 7.73 -4.59
N ASN A 100 -8.57 8.41 -5.45
CA ASN A 100 -9.43 7.79 -6.47
C ASN A 100 -8.63 6.99 -7.54
N LEU A 101 -7.32 7.23 -7.67
CA LEU A 101 -6.36 6.47 -8.48
C LEU A 101 -5.50 5.50 -7.64
N TRP A 102 -5.35 5.74 -6.33
CA TRP A 102 -4.57 4.94 -5.39
C TRP A 102 -5.31 3.69 -4.88
N GLU A 103 -6.65 3.65 -4.99
CA GLU A 103 -7.40 2.38 -4.91
C GLU A 103 -6.92 1.33 -5.93
N PHE A 104 -6.27 1.74 -7.03
CA PHE A 104 -5.66 0.83 -8.00
C PHE A 104 -4.24 0.36 -7.61
N VAL A 105 -3.51 1.07 -6.75
CA VAL A 105 -2.10 0.79 -6.43
C VAL A 105 -1.93 0.11 -5.06
N LEU A 106 -2.81 0.38 -4.10
CA LEU A 106 -2.84 -0.32 -2.79
C LEU A 106 -3.03 -1.86 -2.88
N PRO A 107 -3.77 -2.43 -3.86
CA PRO A 107 -3.79 -3.87 -4.07
C PRO A 107 -2.40 -4.44 -4.37
N SER A 108 -1.55 -3.71 -5.10
CA SER A 108 -0.23 -4.22 -5.53
C SER A 108 0.73 -4.48 -4.38
N GLN A 109 0.82 -3.57 -3.40
CA GLN A 109 1.71 -3.74 -2.24
C GLN A 109 1.14 -4.74 -1.22
N LYS A 110 -0.17 -4.76 -1.03
CA LYS A 110 -0.83 -5.75 -0.18
C LYS A 110 -0.71 -7.17 -0.76
N ILE A 111 -0.75 -7.33 -2.08
CA ILE A 111 -0.50 -8.60 -2.77
C ILE A 111 0.98 -9.03 -2.67
N ILE A 112 1.93 -8.09 -2.64
CA ILE A 112 3.37 -8.42 -2.46
C ILE A 112 3.66 -8.88 -1.03
N HIS A 113 3.10 -8.21 -0.01
CA HIS A 113 3.28 -8.61 1.39
C HIS A 113 2.44 -9.83 1.80
N GLU A 114 1.20 -9.95 1.33
CA GLU A 114 0.44 -11.20 1.49
C GLU A 114 1.07 -12.34 0.67
N GLY A 115 1.74 -12.05 -0.45
CA GLY A 115 2.51 -13.00 -1.25
C GLY A 115 3.65 -13.68 -0.48
N LEU A 116 4.35 -12.94 0.39
CA LEU A 116 5.40 -13.48 1.28
C LEU A 116 4.83 -14.38 2.40
N VAL A 117 3.63 -14.09 2.89
CA VAL A 117 2.95 -14.94 3.88
C VAL A 117 2.34 -16.19 3.20
N VAL A 118 1.86 -16.03 1.97
CA VAL A 118 1.43 -17.15 1.11
C VAL A 118 2.61 -18.05 0.77
N GLU A 119 3.82 -17.54 0.56
CA GLU A 119 5.01 -18.35 0.30
C GLU A 119 5.32 -19.33 1.45
N LYS A 120 5.14 -18.87 2.70
CA LYS A 120 5.33 -19.70 3.90
C LYS A 120 4.24 -20.77 4.08
N ILE A 121 2.98 -20.44 3.74
CA ILE A 121 1.84 -21.38 3.80
C ILE A 121 1.84 -22.34 2.57
N VAL A 122 2.40 -21.92 1.44
CA VAL A 122 2.43 -22.69 0.19
C VAL A 122 3.65 -23.60 0.08
N ALA A 123 4.76 -23.30 0.74
CA ALA A 123 5.86 -24.25 0.91
C ALA A 123 5.42 -25.55 1.61
N GLU A 124 4.40 -25.48 2.46
CA GLU A 124 3.82 -26.61 3.18
C GLU A 124 2.82 -27.43 2.35
N ASP A 125 2.20 -26.83 1.32
CA ASP A 125 1.20 -27.49 0.47
C ASP A 125 1.68 -27.61 -0.99
N SER A 126 2.37 -28.71 -1.27
CA SER A 126 3.06 -29.03 -2.55
C SER A 126 2.23 -28.87 -3.83
N ARG A 127 0.90 -28.82 -3.73
CA ARG A 127 -0.02 -28.63 -4.86
C ARG A 127 -0.18 -27.15 -5.25
N MET A 128 -0.08 -26.23 -4.30
CA MET A 128 -0.21 -24.78 -4.54
C MET A 128 1.05 -24.19 -5.17
N VAL A 129 2.23 -24.75 -4.88
CA VAL A 129 3.52 -24.33 -5.47
C VAL A 129 3.50 -24.45 -6.99
N LYS A 130 2.86 -25.49 -7.54
CA LYS A 130 2.77 -25.73 -8.99
C LYS A 130 1.94 -24.67 -9.72
N ILE A 131 1.01 -24.01 -9.03
CA ILE A 131 0.09 -23.01 -9.60
C ILE A 131 0.67 -21.60 -9.46
N ILE A 132 1.35 -21.32 -8.34
CA ILE A 132 1.89 -19.98 -8.05
C ILE A 132 3.16 -19.69 -8.86
N ARG A 133 4.01 -20.71 -9.10
CA ARG A 133 5.26 -20.56 -9.85
C ARG A 133 5.08 -19.99 -11.28
N PRO A 134 4.08 -20.41 -12.09
CA PRO A 134 3.79 -19.78 -13.38
C PRO A 134 3.12 -18.40 -13.24
N LEU A 135 2.29 -18.16 -12.21
CA LEU A 135 1.69 -16.85 -11.91
C LEU A 135 2.74 -15.78 -11.57
N MET A 136 3.81 -16.13 -10.87
CA MET A 136 4.92 -15.20 -10.61
C MET A 136 5.73 -14.86 -11.86
N ARG A 137 5.87 -15.82 -12.79
CA ARG A 137 6.48 -15.52 -14.10
C ARG A 137 5.63 -14.52 -14.87
N ILE A 138 4.30 -14.67 -14.83
CA ILE A 138 3.33 -13.76 -15.47
C ILE A 138 3.48 -12.31 -14.97
N PHE A 139 3.64 -12.09 -13.66
CA PHE A 139 3.84 -10.74 -13.11
C PHE A 139 5.18 -10.11 -13.50
N LYS A 140 6.21 -10.91 -13.76
CA LYS A 140 7.54 -10.42 -14.17
C LYS A 140 7.64 -10.05 -15.67
N PHE A 141 6.60 -10.32 -16.46
CA PHE A 141 6.59 -10.13 -17.92
C PHE A 141 5.75 -8.93 -18.42
N GLY A 142 5.46 -7.96 -17.54
CA GLY A 142 4.73 -6.72 -17.88
C GLY A 142 5.34 -5.85 -18.99
N GLU A 143 6.54 -6.17 -19.50
CA GLU A 143 7.27 -5.39 -20.51
C GLU A 143 7.53 -6.12 -21.85
N LEU A 144 6.73 -7.13 -22.22
CA LEU A 144 6.97 -7.82 -23.50
C LEU A 144 6.33 -7.09 -24.70
N LYS A 145 7.19 -6.42 -25.50
CA LYS A 145 6.84 -5.73 -26.77
C LYS A 145 6.49 -6.66 -27.95
N GLU A 146 6.71 -7.98 -27.86
CA GLU A 146 6.54 -8.91 -29.00
C GLU A 146 5.17 -9.61 -29.04
N LYS A 147 4.44 -9.45 -30.16
CA LYS A 147 3.10 -10.02 -30.41
C LYS A 147 3.02 -11.55 -30.25
N LYS A 148 4.08 -12.30 -30.60
CA LYS A 148 4.10 -13.78 -30.56
C LYS A 148 4.09 -14.32 -29.13
N LYS A 149 4.91 -13.75 -28.23
CA LYS A 149 4.95 -14.10 -26.80
C LYS A 149 3.63 -13.80 -26.07
N ARG A 150 2.86 -12.83 -26.57
CA ARG A 150 1.55 -12.47 -26.00
C ARG A 150 0.50 -13.55 -26.22
N LYS A 151 0.53 -14.26 -27.36
CA LYS A 151 -0.45 -15.31 -27.68
C LYS A 151 -0.22 -16.56 -26.82
N ASP A 152 1.03 -16.94 -26.63
CA ASP A 152 1.41 -18.06 -25.76
C ASP A 152 1.09 -17.77 -24.29
N PHE A 153 1.32 -16.53 -23.86
CA PHE A 153 0.92 -16.04 -22.53
C PHE A 153 -0.59 -16.18 -22.24
N PHE A 154 -1.45 -15.83 -23.21
CA PHE A 154 -2.89 -15.99 -23.04
C PHE A 154 -3.32 -17.46 -23.02
N ARG A 155 -2.60 -18.35 -23.71
CA ARG A 155 -2.85 -19.80 -23.67
C ARG A 155 -2.54 -20.37 -22.28
N ASP A 156 -1.43 -19.98 -21.69
CA ASP A 156 -1.01 -20.44 -20.36
C ASP A 156 -1.91 -19.88 -19.25
N LEU A 157 -2.36 -18.63 -19.37
CA LEU A 157 -3.36 -18.05 -18.47
C LEU A 157 -4.70 -18.81 -18.49
N LYS A 158 -5.16 -19.21 -19.68
CA LYS A 158 -6.40 -19.97 -19.82
C LYS A 158 -6.29 -21.35 -19.14
N LYS A 159 -5.13 -22.00 -19.26
CA LYS A 159 -4.87 -23.29 -18.61
C LYS A 159 -4.85 -23.18 -17.08
N ILE A 160 -4.24 -22.12 -16.53
CA ILE A 160 -4.24 -21.84 -15.09
C ILE A 160 -5.67 -21.48 -14.60
N GLU A 161 -6.46 -20.78 -15.41
CA GLU A 161 -7.86 -20.47 -15.12
C GLU A 161 -8.69 -21.76 -15.01
N ASP A 162 -8.56 -22.68 -15.97
CA ASP A 162 -9.28 -23.95 -15.97
C ASP A 162 -8.89 -24.83 -14.76
N GLU A 163 -7.61 -24.85 -14.38
CA GLU A 163 -7.11 -25.58 -13.19
C GLU A 163 -7.56 -24.91 -11.86
N GLY A 164 -7.51 -23.58 -11.76
CA GLY A 164 -7.91 -22.82 -10.58
C GLY A 164 -9.42 -22.83 -10.31
N ILE A 165 -10.24 -22.84 -11.36
CA ILE A 165 -11.70 -23.03 -11.26
C ILE A 165 -12.04 -24.43 -10.73
N GLY A 166 -11.25 -25.45 -11.08
CA GLY A 166 -11.38 -26.81 -10.53
C GLY A 166 -11.18 -26.88 -9.02
N ILE A 167 -10.15 -26.18 -8.51
CA ILE A 167 -9.77 -26.20 -7.07
C ILE A 167 -10.74 -25.39 -6.21
N THR A 168 -11.25 -24.28 -6.73
CA THR A 168 -12.26 -23.48 -6.02
C THR A 168 -13.59 -24.24 -5.90
N ASN A 169 -14.01 -24.95 -6.95
CA ASN A 169 -15.21 -25.77 -6.92
C ASN A 169 -15.07 -26.99 -5.97
N SER A 170 -13.91 -27.63 -5.92
CA SER A 170 -13.66 -28.76 -5.01
C SER A 170 -13.63 -28.31 -3.54
N SER A 171 -13.03 -27.15 -3.25
CA SER A 171 -12.99 -26.57 -1.90
C SER A 171 -14.38 -26.16 -1.42
N ILE A 172 -15.19 -25.53 -2.29
CA ILE A 172 -16.58 -25.20 -2.00
C ILE A 172 -17.41 -26.47 -1.75
N LYS A 173 -17.19 -27.54 -2.53
CA LYS A 173 -17.86 -28.84 -2.36
C LYS A 173 -17.51 -29.50 -1.02
N LEU A 174 -16.23 -29.49 -0.63
CA LEU A 174 -15.77 -30.01 0.66
C LEU A 174 -16.34 -29.22 1.85
N THR A 175 -16.42 -27.89 1.72
CA THR A 175 -16.96 -27.02 2.76
C THR A 175 -18.46 -27.24 2.95
N LYS A 176 -19.23 -27.34 1.84
CA LYS A 176 -20.65 -27.72 1.88
C LYS A 176 -20.87 -29.09 2.53
N LYS A 177 -20.04 -30.09 2.19
CA LYS A 177 -20.13 -31.44 2.80
C LYS A 177 -19.92 -31.39 4.33
N ARG A 178 -18.93 -30.62 4.82
CA ARG A 178 -18.68 -30.45 6.25
C ARG A 178 -19.84 -29.77 6.98
N ILE A 179 -20.49 -28.78 6.36
CA ILE A 179 -21.67 -28.09 6.92
C ILE A 179 -22.87 -29.06 7.03
N ILE A 180 -23.07 -29.92 6.03
CA ILE A 180 -24.15 -30.91 6.07
C ILE A 180 -23.91 -31.91 7.20
N THR A 181 -22.67 -32.38 7.38
CA THR A 181 -22.36 -33.29 8.49
C THR A 181 -22.48 -32.62 9.85
N THR A 182 -22.05 -31.36 10.02
CA THR A 182 -22.24 -30.66 11.30
C THR A 182 -23.72 -30.44 11.62
N LYS A 183 -24.54 -30.08 10.62
CA LYS A 183 -26.02 -29.97 10.80
C LYS A 183 -26.67 -31.30 11.15
N ALA A 184 -26.21 -32.41 10.58
CA ALA A 184 -26.69 -33.73 10.92
C ALA A 184 -26.32 -34.13 12.36
N ILE A 185 -25.10 -33.79 12.78
CA ILE A 185 -24.61 -34.06 14.14
C ILE A 185 -25.38 -33.21 15.16
N THR A 186 -25.59 -31.91 14.92
CA THR A 186 -26.35 -31.04 15.84
C THR A 186 -27.79 -31.52 15.99
N LYS A 187 -28.45 -31.89 14.89
CA LYS A 187 -29.82 -32.43 14.92
C LYS A 187 -29.91 -33.78 15.67
N LYS A 188 -28.86 -34.60 15.59
CA LYS A 188 -28.75 -35.87 16.33
C LYS A 188 -28.53 -35.63 17.83
N LEU A 189 -27.73 -34.62 18.20
CA LEU A 189 -27.51 -34.22 19.59
C LEU A 189 -28.77 -33.64 20.24
N GLU A 190 -29.53 -32.81 19.51
CA GLU A 190 -30.84 -32.30 19.95
C GLU A 190 -31.84 -33.44 20.20
N LYS A 191 -31.90 -34.42 19.29
CA LYS A 191 -32.79 -35.59 19.45
C LYS A 191 -32.43 -36.45 20.67
N ASN A 192 -31.17 -36.43 21.09
CA ASN A 192 -30.68 -37.17 22.26
C ASN A 192 -30.82 -36.37 23.57
N GLY A 193 -31.49 -35.22 23.57
CA GLY A 193 -31.70 -34.42 24.79
C GLY A 193 -30.44 -33.72 25.32
N ILE A 194 -29.35 -33.69 24.54
CA ILE A 194 -28.12 -33.01 24.93
C ILE A 194 -28.34 -31.51 24.73
N ILE A 195 -28.47 -30.77 25.84
CA ILE A 195 -28.66 -29.33 25.85
C ILE A 195 -27.38 -28.67 25.36
N ILE A 196 -27.36 -28.28 24.08
CA ILE A 196 -26.29 -27.43 23.53
C ILE A 196 -26.38 -26.10 24.27
N THR A 197 -25.31 -25.74 24.99
CA THR A 197 -25.27 -24.49 25.73
C THR A 197 -25.55 -23.30 24.80
N LYS A 198 -26.23 -22.27 25.30
CA LYS A 198 -26.55 -21.05 24.55
C LYS A 198 -25.33 -20.46 23.83
N LYS A 199 -24.13 -20.60 24.43
CA LYS A 199 -22.83 -20.22 23.85
C LYS A 199 -22.46 -21.06 22.61
N GLY A 200 -22.69 -22.37 22.63
CA GLY A 200 -22.44 -23.26 21.48
C GLY A 200 -23.34 -22.94 20.28
N PHE A 201 -24.61 -22.63 20.53
CA PHE A 201 -25.53 -22.21 19.48
C PHE A 201 -25.14 -20.85 18.86
N MET A 202 -24.72 -19.91 19.71
CA MET A 202 -24.23 -18.60 19.28
C MET A 202 -22.98 -18.73 18.39
N PHE A 203 -22.03 -19.60 18.78
CA PHE A 203 -20.83 -19.88 18.00
C PHE A 203 -21.14 -20.49 16.62
N LEU A 204 -22.09 -21.42 16.55
CA LEU A 204 -22.51 -22.01 15.28
C LEU A 204 -23.14 -20.97 14.35
N LYS A 205 -23.98 -20.08 14.90
CA LYS A 205 -24.62 -19.00 14.15
C LYS A 205 -23.60 -17.98 13.63
N ASP A 206 -22.62 -17.61 14.44
CA ASP A 206 -21.51 -16.74 14.03
C ASP A 206 -20.64 -17.37 12.95
N PHE A 207 -20.41 -18.68 13.05
CA PHE A 207 -19.65 -19.43 12.05
C PHE A 207 -20.40 -19.52 10.71
N GLU A 208 -21.72 -19.78 10.72
CA GLU A 208 -22.57 -19.75 9.52
C GLU A 208 -22.53 -18.37 8.84
N ASN A 209 -22.71 -17.29 9.62
CA ASN A 209 -22.66 -15.92 9.12
C ASN A 209 -21.28 -15.59 8.48
N LYS A 210 -20.18 -16.04 9.10
CA LYS A 210 -18.83 -15.82 8.58
C LYS A 210 -18.59 -16.56 7.26
N ILE A 211 -19.13 -17.76 7.12
CA ILE A 211 -19.06 -18.55 5.87
C ILE A 211 -19.90 -17.89 4.78
N GLU A 212 -21.13 -17.49 5.10
CA GLU A 212 -22.04 -16.86 4.12
C GLU A 212 -21.45 -15.56 3.59
N LYS A 213 -20.91 -14.72 4.48
CA LYS A 213 -20.18 -13.50 4.10
C LYS A 213 -18.97 -13.78 3.21
N LYS A 214 -18.23 -14.87 3.48
CA LYS A 214 -17.10 -15.30 2.64
C LYS A 214 -17.56 -15.80 1.27
N SER A 215 -18.68 -16.53 1.20
CA SER A 215 -19.30 -16.98 -0.05
C SER A 215 -19.78 -15.81 -0.91
N MET A 216 -20.45 -14.82 -0.32
CA MET A 216 -20.88 -13.62 -1.05
C MET A 216 -19.70 -12.83 -1.62
N ARG A 217 -18.62 -12.68 -0.84
CA ARG A 217 -17.38 -12.03 -1.32
C ARG A 217 -16.80 -12.76 -2.53
N LEU A 218 -16.72 -14.08 -2.49
CA LEU A 218 -16.22 -14.88 -3.62
C LEU A 218 -17.10 -14.76 -4.87
N ASN A 219 -18.43 -14.73 -4.71
CA ASN A 219 -19.34 -14.50 -5.83
C ASN A 219 -19.19 -13.10 -6.43
N ASN A 220 -19.03 -12.07 -5.59
CA ASN A 220 -18.79 -10.70 -6.05
C ASN A 220 -17.45 -10.58 -6.80
N ILE A 221 -16.38 -11.21 -6.28
CA ILE A 221 -15.08 -11.26 -6.97
C ILE A 221 -15.21 -11.97 -8.33
N LYS A 222 -15.93 -13.09 -8.39
CA LYS A 222 -16.20 -13.80 -9.66
C LYS A 222 -16.93 -12.91 -10.66
N LYS A 223 -17.92 -12.14 -10.22
CA LYS A 223 -18.70 -11.20 -11.05
C LYS A 223 -17.86 -9.99 -11.53
N ILE A 224 -16.94 -9.51 -10.70
CA ILE A 224 -16.00 -8.43 -11.06
C ILE A 224 -15.00 -8.95 -12.09
N LEU A 225 -14.43 -10.14 -11.88
CA LEU A 225 -13.49 -10.76 -12.81
C LEU A 225 -14.13 -11.01 -14.18
N THR A 226 -15.37 -11.49 -14.25
CA THR A 226 -16.07 -11.65 -15.53
C THR A 226 -16.33 -10.32 -16.23
N ARG A 227 -16.69 -9.25 -15.49
CA ARG A 227 -16.86 -7.89 -16.05
C ARG A 227 -15.55 -7.30 -16.59
N ILE A 228 -14.46 -7.43 -15.84
CA ILE A 228 -13.13 -6.96 -16.28
C ILE A 228 -12.68 -7.73 -17.52
N LYS A 229 -12.93 -9.05 -17.56
CA LYS A 229 -12.62 -9.90 -18.72
C LYS A 229 -13.43 -9.49 -19.95
N LEU A 230 -14.74 -9.24 -19.81
CA LEU A 230 -15.59 -8.73 -20.89
C LEU A 230 -15.08 -7.39 -21.42
N LYS A 231 -14.73 -6.45 -20.53
CA LYS A 231 -14.25 -5.12 -20.94
C LYS A 231 -12.91 -5.20 -21.68
N LYS A 232 -11.98 -6.03 -21.21
CA LYS A 232 -10.70 -6.24 -21.92
C LYS A 232 -10.90 -6.94 -23.27
N PHE A 233 -11.84 -7.87 -23.37
CA PHE A 233 -12.17 -8.56 -24.62
C PHE A 233 -12.82 -7.61 -25.64
N MET A 234 -13.79 -6.80 -25.22
CA MET A 234 -14.42 -5.78 -26.06
C MET A 234 -13.41 -4.75 -26.56
N ASN A 235 -12.50 -4.28 -25.69
CA ASN A 235 -11.44 -3.37 -26.10
C ASN A 235 -10.48 -4.02 -27.11
N ALA A 236 -10.18 -5.31 -26.98
CA ALA A 236 -9.33 -6.01 -27.95
C ALA A 236 -10.01 -6.20 -29.32
N LEU A 237 -11.33 -6.41 -29.34
CA LEU A 237 -12.12 -6.48 -30.58
C LEU A 237 -12.20 -5.12 -31.29
N MET A 238 -12.44 -4.03 -30.56
CA MET A 238 -12.48 -2.68 -31.15
C MET A 238 -11.14 -2.22 -31.73
N PHE A 239 -10.02 -2.81 -31.30
CA PHE A 239 -8.69 -2.56 -31.88
C PHE A 239 -8.43 -3.35 -33.16
N TYR A 240 -9.27 -4.35 -33.48
CA TYR A 240 -9.13 -5.20 -34.67
C TYR A 240 -10.05 -4.78 -35.84
N GLU A 241 -11.09 -3.99 -35.57
CA GLU A 241 -12.04 -3.47 -36.58
C GLU A 241 -11.65 -2.12 -37.17
N LYS A 242 -10.50 -1.54 -36.81
CA LYS A 242 -9.98 -0.37 -37.52
C LYS A 242 -9.17 -0.84 -38.74
N PRO A 243 -9.66 -0.61 -39.98
CA PRO A 243 -8.90 -0.91 -41.19
C PRO A 243 -7.63 -0.06 -41.29
#